data_AF-A0AAQ4F0F8-F1
#
_entry.id   AF-A0AAQ4F0F8-F1
#
_cell.length_a   1.000
_cell.length_b   1.000
_cell.length_c   1.000
_cell.angle_alpha   90.00
_cell.angle_beta   90.00
_cell.angle_gamma   90.00
#
_symmetry.space_group_name_H-M   'P 1'
#
loop_
_entity.id
_entity.type
_entity.pdbx_description
1 polymer ?
#
loop_
_entity_poly.entity_id
_entity_poly.type
_entity_poly.pdbx_seq_one_letter_code
_entity_poly.pdbx_strand_id
1 'polypeptide(L)'
;WQAGQRVLPRLSAKRSFQLARERFLSFGVSGGALQTRHLICASQVSSERLALGLFYSLRKSKKRARKIDRNSLTSTTLALQQEEVFLGSRSLPGWSLALSLLASLASGVGVVSVSAHQYAYGFNFAWHIAAIALTTPCTVYFFLPVLYRLKVTSVFQYLRMRFGNGVGITACVIYFFFSQTLGAVSIYSAAVGMSTMLGVPLVACNVLIGALGTTYTALLGRNVKPQALPVCPLCAFQGGLRGVVWADCVQGFVLFAAPFVIIAKIAYDSARLDVPLRPLRDISSEHYLRLEFDMTSDETMWANAVASVPFHLVREGMDQMVVQRFLAARSFRTARRVVWAGTAMVCFFCVAITLTGLALTYWYRDCDPMLTGAITRYDQMVPLYVAESLSSVAGLRGLFLAGLVGASISTISSVINSHAATFYVDIVSPNFKMREKKATMVMHFLGEDYTMKTLYSDHYIVLFRRIRDNIPDALRNPATNFKK
;
A
#
# COMPACT_ATOMS: atom_id res chain seq x y z
N TRP A 1 -41.00 -51.18 -1.90
CA TRP A 1 -41.01 -51.85 -0.60
C TRP A 1 -41.11 -50.77 0.48
N GLN A 2 -41.97 -50.99 1.46
CA GLN A 2 -42.65 -49.96 2.29
C GLN A 2 -41.76 -49.23 3.31
N ALA A 3 -42.24 -48.01 3.65
CA ALA A 3 -42.27 -47.34 4.97
C ALA A 3 -40.97 -47.18 5.78
N GLY A 4 -40.65 -46.05 6.39
CA GLY A 4 -41.32 -44.77 6.59
C GLY A 4 -40.55 -43.96 7.64
N GLN A 5 -40.65 -42.64 7.60
CA GLN A 5 -41.00 -41.79 8.74
C GLN A 5 -41.02 -40.31 8.32
N ARG A 6 -42.01 -39.61 8.86
CA ARG A 6 -42.60 -38.37 8.36
C ARG A 6 -41.79 -37.12 8.71
N VAL A 7 -41.87 -36.18 7.77
CA VAL A 7 -41.67 -34.73 7.89
C VAL A 7 -42.66 -34.13 8.89
N LEU A 8 -42.22 -33.20 9.74
CA LEU A 8 -43.06 -32.11 10.28
C LEU A 8 -42.24 -30.79 10.33
N PRO A 9 -42.72 -29.70 9.70
CA PRO A 9 -42.07 -28.39 9.76
C PRO A 9 -42.51 -27.58 10.99
N ARG A 10 -41.59 -26.77 11.52
CA ARG A 10 -41.85 -25.75 12.54
C ARG A 10 -42.81 -24.68 12.00
N LEU A 11 -44.06 -24.70 12.46
CA LEU A 11 -45.03 -23.62 12.28
C LEU A 11 -45.55 -23.12 13.63
N SER A 12 -45.23 -21.85 13.91
CA SER A 12 -46.09 -20.83 14.54
C SER A 12 -46.85 -21.17 15.84
N ALA A 13 -46.25 -20.79 16.98
CA ALA A 13 -46.90 -20.71 18.29
C ALA A 13 -47.84 -19.48 18.45
N LYS A 14 -48.65 -19.17 17.43
CA LYS A 14 -49.61 -18.05 17.44
C LYS A 14 -51.07 -18.42 17.20
N ARG A 15 -51.42 -19.72 17.15
CA ARG A 15 -52.81 -20.17 16.95
C ARG A 15 -53.48 -20.92 18.12
N SER A 16 -52.78 -21.12 19.25
CA SER A 16 -53.34 -21.87 20.40
C SER A 16 -54.02 -20.99 21.46
N PHE A 17 -54.14 -19.68 21.25
CA PHE A 17 -54.72 -18.73 22.24
C PHE A 17 -56.09 -18.14 21.85
N GLN A 18 -56.66 -18.54 20.70
CA GLN A 18 -57.97 -18.04 20.23
C GLN A 18 -59.10 -19.06 20.29
N LEU A 19 -58.86 -20.30 20.74
CA LEU A 19 -59.87 -21.37 20.82
C LEU A 19 -60.32 -21.74 22.25
N ALA A 20 -59.88 -21.00 23.27
CA ALA A 20 -60.26 -21.24 24.67
C ALA A 20 -61.28 -20.23 25.24
N ARG A 21 -61.81 -19.32 24.40
CA ARG A 21 -62.68 -18.20 24.85
C ARG A 21 -64.18 -18.40 24.58
N GLU A 22 -64.61 -19.51 23.97
CA GLU A 22 -66.02 -19.72 23.58
C GLU A 22 -66.74 -20.91 24.26
N ARG A 23 -66.32 -21.36 25.44
CA ARG A 23 -67.02 -22.44 26.19
C ARG A 23 -67.30 -22.15 27.67
N PHE A 24 -67.64 -20.90 27.99
CA PHE A 24 -67.98 -20.51 29.38
C PHE A 24 -69.25 -19.65 29.48
N LEU A 25 -70.27 -19.97 28.67
CA LEU A 25 -71.62 -19.41 28.80
C LEU A 25 -72.68 -20.49 28.57
N SER A 26 -72.81 -21.42 29.52
CA SER A 26 -74.07 -22.12 29.80
C SER A 26 -73.98 -22.83 31.15
N PHE A 27 -74.95 -22.54 32.00
CA PHE A 27 -75.39 -23.18 33.25
C PHE A 27 -75.44 -22.22 34.44
N GLY A 28 -76.67 -21.88 34.82
CA GLY A 28 -77.01 -21.13 36.01
C GLY A 28 -77.48 -22.03 37.16
N VAL A 29 -77.34 -21.45 38.36
CA VAL A 29 -78.15 -21.58 39.59
C VAL A 29 -78.05 -22.88 40.41
N SER A 30 -77.41 -22.80 41.60
CA SER A 30 -78.06 -22.88 42.93
C SER A 30 -77.04 -23.02 44.09
N GLY A 31 -77.34 -22.39 45.23
CA GLY A 31 -76.70 -22.55 46.56
C GLY A 31 -75.32 -21.89 46.70
N GLY A 32 -75.03 -20.98 47.63
CA GLY A 32 -75.47 -20.91 49.02
C GLY A 32 -74.22 -20.98 49.92
N ALA A 33 -73.60 -19.81 50.16
CA ALA A 33 -72.71 -19.52 51.29
C ALA A 33 -71.55 -20.51 51.60
N LEU A 34 -70.49 -20.57 50.77
CA LEU A 34 -69.17 -21.05 51.24
C LEU A 34 -67.96 -20.59 50.39
N GLN A 35 -68.04 -19.46 49.66
CA GLN A 35 -67.09 -19.14 48.59
C GLN A 35 -66.41 -17.77 48.67
N THR A 36 -66.39 -17.13 49.85
CA THR A 36 -65.79 -15.78 50.00
C THR A 36 -64.36 -15.79 50.54
N ARG A 37 -63.83 -16.91 51.06
CA ARG A 37 -62.43 -17.00 51.54
C ARG A 37 -61.43 -17.50 50.49
N HIS A 38 -61.86 -18.22 49.47
CA HIS A 38 -60.95 -18.72 48.41
C HIS A 38 -60.73 -17.74 47.24
N LEU A 39 -61.65 -16.80 46.99
CA LEU A 39 -61.50 -15.82 45.89
C LEU A 39 -60.55 -14.65 46.21
N ILE A 40 -60.37 -14.30 47.49
CA ILE A 40 -59.42 -13.24 47.89
C ILE A 40 -57.97 -13.74 47.79
N CYS A 41 -57.73 -15.02 48.07
CA CYS A 41 -56.39 -15.61 47.96
C CYS A 41 -55.98 -15.85 46.48
N ALA A 42 -56.94 -16.17 45.61
CA ALA A 42 -56.68 -16.37 44.17
C ALA A 42 -56.42 -15.05 43.40
N SER A 43 -57.00 -13.92 43.84
CA SER A 43 -56.76 -12.62 43.21
C SER A 43 -55.41 -11.99 43.61
N GLN A 44 -54.93 -12.22 44.83
CA GLN A 44 -53.61 -11.79 45.29
C GLN A 44 -52.46 -12.57 44.66
N VAL A 45 -52.61 -13.89 44.45
CA VAL A 45 -51.54 -14.71 43.82
C VAL A 45 -51.42 -14.45 42.31
N SER A 46 -52.49 -13.97 41.66
CA SER A 46 -52.50 -13.61 40.23
C SER A 46 -51.77 -12.29 39.93
N SER A 47 -51.97 -11.27 40.77
CA SER A 47 -51.36 -9.95 40.59
C SER A 47 -49.84 -9.96 40.82
N GLU A 48 -49.36 -10.73 41.80
CA GLU A 48 -47.92 -10.89 42.07
C GLU A 48 -47.20 -11.62 40.92
N ARG A 49 -47.81 -12.67 40.35
CA ARG A 49 -47.23 -13.41 39.21
C ARG A 49 -47.20 -12.58 37.93
N LEU A 50 -48.20 -11.73 37.70
CA LEU A 50 -48.23 -10.81 36.56
C LEU A 50 -47.19 -9.69 36.72
N ALA A 51 -47.07 -9.12 37.92
CA ALA A 51 -46.07 -8.10 38.25
C ALA A 51 -44.64 -8.66 38.11
N LEU A 52 -44.37 -9.89 38.56
CA LEU A 52 -43.09 -10.56 38.36
C LEU A 52 -42.82 -10.78 36.86
N GLY A 53 -43.80 -11.26 36.10
CA GLY A 53 -43.69 -11.48 34.66
C GLY A 53 -43.39 -10.20 33.87
N LEU A 54 -44.09 -9.11 34.18
CA LEU A 54 -43.84 -7.79 33.60
C LEU A 54 -42.48 -7.22 34.02
N PHE A 55 -42.09 -7.38 35.28
CA PHE A 55 -40.77 -6.96 35.78
C PHE A 55 -39.63 -7.69 35.06
N TYR A 56 -39.72 -9.02 34.91
CA TYR A 56 -38.72 -9.81 34.18
C TYR A 56 -38.73 -9.52 32.68
N SER A 57 -39.90 -9.27 32.08
CA SER A 57 -40.01 -8.86 30.67
C SER A 57 -39.36 -7.50 30.41
N LEU A 58 -39.64 -6.49 31.25
CA LEU A 58 -39.03 -5.16 31.17
C LEU A 58 -37.52 -5.20 31.46
N ARG A 59 -37.07 -6.03 32.41
CA ARG A 59 -35.64 -6.22 32.71
C ARG A 59 -34.91 -6.92 31.57
N LYS A 60 -35.54 -7.90 30.92
CA LYS A 60 -34.99 -8.59 29.73
C LYS A 60 -34.94 -7.66 28.52
N SER A 61 -35.96 -6.81 28.34
CA SER A 61 -35.99 -5.75 27.32
C SER A 61 -34.89 -4.71 27.55
N LYS A 62 -34.73 -4.18 28.78
CA LYS A 62 -33.63 -3.26 29.15
C LYS A 62 -32.24 -3.89 28.99
N LYS A 63 -32.06 -5.17 29.35
CA LYS A 63 -30.79 -5.88 29.11
C LYS A 63 -30.50 -6.07 27.62
N ARG A 64 -31.53 -6.33 26.81
CA ARG A 64 -31.41 -6.48 25.35
C ARG A 64 -31.10 -5.14 24.68
N ALA A 65 -31.78 -4.07 25.07
CA ALA A 65 -31.50 -2.70 24.64
C ALA A 65 -30.08 -2.27 24.99
N ARG A 66 -29.64 -2.46 26.25
CA ARG A 66 -28.24 -2.18 26.67
C ARG A 66 -27.22 -3.02 25.91
N LYS A 67 -27.56 -4.27 25.55
CA LYS A 67 -26.66 -5.13 24.76
C LYS A 67 -26.58 -4.67 23.29
N ILE A 68 -27.69 -4.20 22.72
CA ILE A 68 -27.72 -3.61 21.38
C ILE A 68 -26.93 -2.30 21.36
N ASP A 69 -27.13 -1.41 22.34
CA ASP A 69 -26.37 -0.16 22.47
C ASP A 69 -24.88 -0.40 22.68
N ARG A 70 -24.52 -1.38 23.53
CA ARG A 70 -23.10 -1.71 23.75
C ARG A 70 -22.47 -2.31 22.50
N ASN A 71 -23.19 -3.13 21.74
CA ASN A 71 -22.71 -3.67 20.48
C ASN A 71 -22.63 -2.60 19.38
N SER A 72 -23.57 -1.64 19.33
CA SER A 72 -23.52 -0.52 18.39
C SER A 72 -22.37 0.42 18.72
N LEU A 73 -22.18 0.81 19.99
CA LEU A 73 -21.03 1.60 20.44
C LEU A 73 -19.73 0.91 20.10
N THR A 74 -19.61 -0.40 20.40
CA THR A 74 -18.39 -1.16 20.12
C THR A 74 -18.12 -1.21 18.62
N SER A 75 -19.16 -1.42 17.79
CA SER A 75 -19.03 -1.45 16.32
C SER A 75 -18.64 -0.08 15.74
N THR A 76 -19.19 1.00 16.28
CA THR A 76 -18.83 2.37 15.89
C THR A 76 -17.40 2.72 16.31
N THR A 77 -16.99 2.40 17.54
CA THR A 77 -15.61 2.60 18.00
C THR A 77 -14.62 1.77 17.17
N LEU A 78 -14.98 0.54 16.81
CA LEU A 78 -14.18 -0.32 15.92
C LEU A 78 -14.00 0.31 14.53
N ALA A 79 -15.10 0.77 13.91
CA ALA A 79 -15.05 1.42 12.60
C ALA A 79 -14.17 2.68 12.62
N LEU A 80 -14.27 3.49 13.68
CA LEU A 80 -13.44 4.68 13.87
C LEU A 80 -11.96 4.34 14.07
N GLN A 81 -11.65 3.25 14.77
CA GLN A 81 -10.26 2.82 14.99
C GLN A 81 -9.63 2.26 13.70
N GLN A 82 -10.39 1.51 12.89
CA GLN A 82 -9.97 1.07 11.56
C GLN A 82 -9.73 2.26 10.62
N GLU A 83 -10.61 3.27 10.66
CA GLU A 83 -10.47 4.49 9.86
C GLU A 83 -9.24 5.32 10.30
N GLU A 84 -8.91 5.36 11.59
CA GLU A 84 -7.69 6.00 12.07
C GLU A 84 -6.43 5.26 11.59
N VAL A 85 -6.38 3.94 11.77
CA VAL A 85 -5.20 3.14 11.41
C VAL A 85 -4.96 3.14 9.90
N PHE A 86 -6.00 2.97 9.08
CA PHE A 86 -5.85 2.78 7.64
C PHE A 86 -6.07 4.03 6.80
N LEU A 87 -6.79 5.04 7.30
CA LEU A 87 -7.11 6.27 6.57
C LEU A 87 -6.71 7.56 7.33
N GLY A 88 -6.12 7.46 8.53
CA GLY A 88 -5.75 8.61 9.35
C GLY A 88 -6.93 9.52 9.70
N SER A 89 -8.12 8.94 9.92
CA SER A 89 -9.39 9.65 10.12
C SER A 89 -9.72 10.63 9.00
N ARG A 90 -9.17 10.38 7.81
CA ARG A 90 -9.22 11.26 6.64
C ARG A 90 -8.77 12.69 6.94
N SER A 91 -7.98 12.90 7.99
CA SER A 91 -7.72 14.23 8.55
C SER A 91 -6.45 14.88 8.01
N LEU A 92 -5.70 14.16 7.17
CA LEU A 92 -4.40 14.56 6.66
C LEU A 92 -4.50 15.75 5.68
N PRO A 93 -3.56 16.71 5.74
CA PRO A 93 -3.54 17.83 4.82
C PRO A 93 -3.23 17.37 3.39
N GLY A 94 -3.83 18.02 2.39
CA GLY A 94 -3.69 17.61 0.99
C GLY A 94 -2.26 17.65 0.47
N TRP A 95 -1.45 18.62 0.90
CA TRP A 95 -0.05 18.70 0.47
C TRP A 95 0.78 17.52 0.98
N SER A 96 0.54 17.02 2.21
CA SER A 96 1.29 15.89 2.76
C SER A 96 0.88 14.58 2.07
N LEU A 97 -0.39 14.45 1.70
CA LEU A 97 -0.87 13.32 0.90
C LEU A 97 -0.27 13.32 -0.50
N ALA A 98 -0.14 14.49 -1.15
CA ALA A 98 0.50 14.60 -2.46
C ALA A 98 2.00 14.26 -2.42
N LEU A 99 2.72 14.72 -1.37
CA LEU A 99 4.13 14.40 -1.19
C LEU A 99 4.36 12.92 -0.83
N SER A 100 3.46 12.34 -0.04
CA SER A 100 3.48 10.90 0.24
C SER A 100 3.10 10.05 -0.98
N LEU A 101 2.23 10.55 -1.87
CA LEU A 101 2.02 9.95 -3.20
C LEU A 101 3.29 9.98 -4.05
N LEU A 102 4.00 11.13 -4.07
CA LEU A 102 5.31 11.21 -4.71
C LEU A 102 6.23 10.13 -4.14
N ALA A 103 6.45 10.07 -2.82
CA ALA A 103 7.37 9.10 -2.21
C ALA A 103 6.99 7.62 -2.49
N SER A 104 5.71 7.33 -2.73
CA SER A 104 5.25 5.97 -3.07
C SER A 104 5.52 5.59 -4.51
N LEU A 105 5.43 6.57 -5.41
CA LEU A 105 5.63 6.39 -6.84
C LEU A 105 7.10 6.57 -7.23
N ALA A 106 7.81 7.43 -6.49
CA ALA A 106 9.23 7.74 -6.61
C ALA A 106 9.99 7.05 -5.46
N SER A 107 10.55 5.88 -5.75
CA SER A 107 11.42 5.17 -4.80
C SER A 107 12.90 5.51 -5.03
N GLY A 108 13.77 5.14 -4.08
CA GLY A 108 15.24 5.24 -4.24
C GLY A 108 15.77 4.52 -5.49
N VAL A 109 15.03 3.50 -5.94
CA VAL A 109 15.27 2.77 -7.22
C VAL A 109 15.25 3.72 -8.41
N GLY A 110 14.38 4.74 -8.41
CA GLY A 110 14.32 5.71 -9.50
C GLY A 110 15.64 6.46 -9.67
N VAL A 111 16.19 7.00 -8.58
CA VAL A 111 17.42 7.80 -8.66
C VAL A 111 18.62 6.95 -9.05
N VAL A 112 18.76 5.78 -8.45
CA VAL A 112 19.93 4.91 -8.66
C VAL A 112 19.79 4.08 -9.93
N SER A 113 18.74 3.28 -10.03
CA SER A 113 18.60 2.29 -11.11
C SER A 113 18.09 2.89 -12.42
N VAL A 114 17.15 3.84 -12.41
CA VAL A 114 16.66 4.43 -13.67
C VAL A 114 17.73 5.34 -14.29
N SER A 115 18.44 6.14 -13.52
CA SER A 115 19.56 6.95 -14.06
C SER A 115 20.68 6.07 -14.62
N ALA A 116 21.03 4.98 -13.92
CA ALA A 116 22.02 4.00 -14.40
C ALA A 116 21.56 3.26 -15.66
N HIS A 117 20.28 2.88 -15.71
CA HIS A 117 19.67 2.26 -16.88
C HIS A 117 19.71 3.22 -18.08
N GLN A 118 19.41 4.51 -17.87
CA GLN A 118 19.46 5.52 -18.92
C GLN A 118 20.87 5.76 -19.46
N TYR A 119 21.89 5.68 -18.60
CA TYR A 119 23.28 5.68 -19.02
C TYR A 119 23.61 4.47 -19.91
N ALA A 120 23.15 3.27 -19.53
CA ALA A 120 23.52 2.03 -20.20
C ALA A 120 22.75 1.76 -21.52
N TYR A 121 21.45 2.09 -21.56
CA TYR A 121 20.54 1.69 -22.64
C TYR A 121 19.84 2.86 -23.34
N GLY A 122 20.04 4.09 -22.84
CA GLY A 122 19.50 5.31 -23.43
C GLY A 122 18.24 5.85 -22.78
N PHE A 123 17.67 6.91 -23.37
CA PHE A 123 16.57 7.68 -22.79
C PHE A 123 15.18 7.21 -23.25
N ASN A 124 15.07 6.09 -23.95
CA ASN A 124 13.79 5.55 -24.42
C ASN A 124 12.81 5.28 -23.28
N PHE A 125 13.31 4.86 -22.12
CA PHE A 125 12.51 4.65 -20.92
C PHE A 125 11.79 5.94 -20.45
N ALA A 126 12.34 7.12 -20.69
CA ALA A 126 11.77 8.41 -20.24
C ALA A 126 10.35 8.67 -20.79
N TRP A 127 9.97 8.01 -21.89
CA TRP A 127 8.63 8.09 -22.47
C TRP A 127 7.52 7.54 -21.58
N HIS A 128 7.84 6.82 -20.50
CA HIS A 128 6.87 6.44 -19.49
C HIS A 128 6.20 7.67 -18.82
N ILE A 129 6.86 8.85 -18.84
CA ILE A 129 6.29 10.12 -18.31
C ILE A 129 5.01 10.51 -19.06
N ALA A 130 4.97 10.30 -20.38
CA ALA A 130 3.78 10.53 -21.19
C ALA A 130 2.63 9.59 -20.78
N ALA A 131 2.95 8.33 -20.48
CA ALA A 131 1.97 7.36 -20.01
C ALA A 131 1.39 7.76 -18.64
N ILE A 132 2.23 8.20 -17.68
CA ILE A 132 1.77 8.74 -16.38
C ILE A 132 0.77 9.87 -16.61
N ALA A 133 1.17 10.88 -17.39
CA ALA A 133 0.33 12.04 -17.66
C ALA A 133 -1.00 11.68 -18.35
N LEU A 134 -0.99 10.66 -19.22
CA LEU A 134 -2.18 10.17 -19.92
C LEU A 134 -3.12 9.38 -19.00
N THR A 135 -2.59 8.59 -18.06
CA THR A 135 -3.40 7.76 -17.16
C THR A 135 -4.04 8.55 -16.03
N THR A 136 -3.46 9.69 -15.62
CA THR A 136 -3.99 10.50 -14.51
C THR A 136 -5.42 11.00 -14.72
N PRO A 137 -5.81 11.55 -15.89
CA PRO A 137 -7.21 11.84 -16.19
C PRO A 137 -8.11 10.61 -15.96
N CYS A 138 -7.70 9.44 -16.44
CA CYS A 138 -8.47 8.21 -16.26
C CYS A 138 -8.63 7.86 -14.77
N THR A 139 -7.55 7.94 -13.99
CA THR A 139 -7.57 7.75 -12.53
C THR A 139 -8.54 8.72 -11.85
N VAL A 140 -8.48 10.00 -12.19
CA VAL A 140 -9.29 11.05 -11.54
C VAL A 140 -10.77 10.99 -11.92
N TYR A 141 -11.09 10.64 -13.17
CA TYR A 141 -12.47 10.68 -13.68
C TYR A 141 -13.20 9.33 -13.59
N PHE A 142 -12.49 8.19 -13.64
CA PHE A 142 -13.13 6.87 -13.58
C PHE A 142 -12.93 6.18 -12.24
N PHE A 143 -11.69 6.08 -11.75
CA PHE A 143 -11.38 5.29 -10.56
C PHE A 143 -11.71 6.04 -9.27
N LEU A 144 -11.21 7.27 -9.13
CA LEU A 144 -11.36 8.08 -7.92
C LEU A 144 -12.83 8.30 -7.52
N PRO A 145 -13.78 8.65 -8.40
CA PRO A 145 -15.17 8.88 -8.00
C PRO A 145 -15.83 7.61 -7.47
N VAL A 146 -15.54 6.45 -8.06
CA VAL A 146 -16.11 5.17 -7.65
C VAL A 146 -15.57 4.78 -6.28
N LEU A 147 -14.25 4.74 -6.13
CA LEU A 147 -13.60 4.31 -4.88
C LEU A 147 -13.91 5.27 -3.72
N TYR A 148 -13.88 6.58 -3.96
CA TYR A 148 -14.10 7.58 -2.91
C TYR A 148 -15.57 7.61 -2.44
N ARG A 149 -16.54 7.49 -3.35
CA ARG A 149 -17.98 7.50 -3.01
C ARG A 149 -18.42 6.22 -2.31
N LEU A 150 -17.86 5.08 -2.69
CA LEU A 150 -18.15 3.80 -2.04
C LEU A 150 -17.55 3.69 -0.63
N LYS A 151 -16.67 4.63 -0.24
CA LYS A 151 -15.97 4.65 1.06
C LYS A 151 -15.27 3.32 1.38
N VAL A 152 -14.76 2.65 0.35
CA VAL A 152 -13.97 1.42 0.53
C VAL A 152 -12.63 1.75 1.18
N THR A 153 -12.10 0.82 1.96
CA THR A 153 -10.76 0.91 2.55
C THR A 153 -9.71 0.15 1.74
N SER A 154 -10.17 -0.80 0.91
CA SER A 154 -9.34 -1.63 0.01
C SER A 154 -9.89 -1.64 -1.41
N VAL A 155 -9.00 -1.63 -2.41
CA VAL A 155 -9.37 -1.83 -3.82
C VAL A 155 -9.97 -3.22 -4.05
N PHE A 156 -9.49 -4.24 -3.34
CA PHE A 156 -10.00 -5.61 -3.47
C PHE A 156 -11.39 -5.78 -2.86
N GLN A 157 -11.74 -4.93 -1.89
CA GLN A 157 -13.12 -4.84 -1.37
C GLN A 157 -14.07 -4.40 -2.48
N TYR A 158 -13.68 -3.44 -3.33
CA TYR A 158 -14.47 -3.05 -4.50
C TYR A 158 -14.62 -4.21 -5.50
N LEU A 159 -13.53 -4.90 -5.83
CA LEU A 159 -13.58 -6.05 -6.76
C LEU A 159 -14.50 -7.15 -6.25
N ARG A 160 -14.49 -7.41 -4.94
CA ARG A 160 -15.38 -8.35 -4.29
C ARG A 160 -16.86 -7.96 -4.37
N MET A 161 -17.16 -6.68 -4.13
CA MET A 161 -18.53 -6.16 -4.24
C MET A 161 -19.05 -6.26 -5.67
N ARG A 162 -18.17 -6.10 -6.67
CA ARG A 162 -18.55 -6.06 -8.09
C ARG A 162 -18.59 -7.42 -8.78
N PHE A 163 -17.64 -8.31 -8.46
CA PHE A 163 -17.40 -9.57 -9.16
C PHE A 163 -17.45 -10.81 -8.25
N GLY A 164 -17.61 -10.63 -6.93
CA GLY A 164 -17.70 -11.69 -5.95
C GLY A 164 -16.37 -12.05 -5.27
N ASN A 165 -16.46 -12.93 -4.25
CA ASN A 165 -15.32 -13.28 -3.40
C ASN A 165 -14.14 -13.91 -4.13
N GLY A 166 -14.39 -14.75 -5.14
CA GLY A 166 -13.32 -15.43 -5.88
C GLY A 166 -12.35 -14.42 -6.50
N VAL A 167 -12.87 -13.48 -7.30
CA VAL A 167 -12.06 -12.44 -7.96
C VAL A 167 -11.37 -11.53 -6.94
N GLY A 168 -12.07 -11.11 -5.88
CA GLY A 168 -11.49 -10.23 -4.86
C GLY A 168 -10.31 -10.86 -4.12
N ILE A 169 -10.42 -12.13 -3.73
CA ILE A 169 -9.35 -12.85 -3.01
C ILE A 169 -8.17 -13.13 -3.95
N THR A 170 -8.42 -13.59 -5.18
CA THR A 170 -7.35 -13.85 -6.16
C THR A 170 -6.56 -12.57 -6.45
N ALA A 171 -7.23 -11.45 -6.68
CA ALA A 171 -6.57 -10.16 -6.91
C ALA A 171 -5.75 -9.71 -5.69
N CYS A 172 -6.28 -9.90 -4.48
CA CYS A 172 -5.57 -9.60 -3.23
C CYS A 172 -4.28 -10.43 -3.08
N VAL A 173 -4.33 -11.73 -3.39
CA VAL A 173 -3.16 -12.61 -3.31
C VAL A 173 -2.11 -12.24 -4.36
N ILE A 174 -2.53 -11.98 -5.60
CA ILE A 174 -1.64 -11.52 -6.68
C ILE A 174 -0.95 -10.22 -6.28
N TYR A 175 -1.71 -9.25 -5.77
CA TYR A 175 -1.17 -7.98 -5.29
C TYR A 175 -0.13 -8.18 -4.18
N PHE A 176 -0.41 -9.06 -3.22
CA PHE A 176 0.51 -9.37 -2.14
C PHE A 176 1.88 -9.76 -2.70
N PHE A 177 1.95 -10.71 -3.62
CA PHE A 177 3.21 -11.13 -4.25
C PHE A 177 3.92 -10.01 -5.01
N PHE A 178 3.22 -9.27 -5.88
CA PHE A 178 3.86 -8.22 -6.69
C PHE A 178 4.38 -7.04 -5.87
N SER A 179 3.65 -6.64 -4.84
CA SER A 179 4.11 -5.58 -3.94
C SER A 179 5.26 -6.04 -3.02
N GLN A 180 5.38 -7.35 -2.71
CA GLN A 180 6.60 -7.89 -2.09
C GLN A 180 7.84 -7.66 -2.93
N THR A 181 7.77 -7.97 -4.21
CA THR A 181 8.89 -7.75 -5.14
C THR A 181 9.31 -6.28 -5.18
N LEU A 182 8.35 -5.34 -5.13
CA LEU A 182 8.65 -3.91 -5.08
C LEU A 182 9.46 -3.54 -3.83
N GLY A 183 9.04 -4.03 -2.65
CA GLY A 183 9.79 -3.81 -1.41
C GLY A 183 11.21 -4.37 -1.51
N ALA A 184 11.36 -5.59 -2.02
CA ALA A 184 12.65 -6.26 -2.17
C ALA A 184 13.62 -5.50 -3.11
N VAL A 185 13.13 -5.06 -4.28
CA VAL A 185 13.92 -4.26 -5.23
C VAL A 185 14.35 -2.93 -4.60
N SER A 186 13.47 -2.31 -3.81
CA SER A 186 13.77 -1.07 -3.11
C SER A 186 14.90 -1.24 -2.08
N ILE A 187 14.89 -2.32 -1.28
CA ILE A 187 16.00 -2.62 -0.35
C ILE A 187 17.29 -2.88 -1.11
N TYR A 188 17.23 -3.72 -2.14
CA TYR A 188 18.40 -4.06 -2.94
C TYR A 188 19.05 -2.81 -3.55
N SER A 189 18.27 -1.90 -4.13
CA SER A 189 18.79 -0.66 -4.71
C SER A 189 19.49 0.23 -3.68
N ALA A 190 18.91 0.40 -2.49
CA ALA A 190 19.58 1.14 -1.41
C ALA A 190 20.81 0.41 -0.85
N ALA A 191 20.78 -0.93 -0.80
CA ALA A 191 21.91 -1.74 -0.37
C ALA A 191 23.08 -1.63 -1.36
N VAL A 192 22.83 -1.60 -2.66
CA VAL A 192 23.84 -1.34 -3.69
C VAL A 192 24.47 0.03 -3.49
N GLY A 193 23.65 1.06 -3.23
CA GLY A 193 24.15 2.39 -2.95
C GLY A 193 25.01 2.45 -1.69
N MET A 194 24.52 1.88 -0.58
CA MET A 194 25.27 1.80 0.67
C MET A 194 26.57 1.02 0.54
N SER A 195 26.53 -0.14 -0.12
CA SER A 195 27.69 -1.02 -0.33
C SER A 195 28.77 -0.34 -1.16
N THR A 196 28.37 0.32 -2.26
CA THR A 196 29.30 1.03 -3.15
C THR A 196 29.92 2.24 -2.44
N MET A 197 29.14 2.98 -1.66
CA MET A 197 29.63 4.16 -0.96
C MET A 197 30.47 3.80 0.26
N LEU A 198 30.07 2.85 1.09
CA LEU A 198 30.75 2.54 2.37
C LEU A 198 31.76 1.41 2.28
N GLY A 199 31.83 0.67 1.16
CA GLY A 199 32.68 -0.51 1.02
C GLY A 199 32.25 -1.71 1.87
N VAL A 200 31.01 -1.70 2.37
CA VAL A 200 30.44 -2.78 3.20
C VAL A 200 29.86 -3.87 2.29
N PRO A 201 29.96 -5.18 2.64
CA PRO A 201 29.37 -6.25 1.82
C PRO A 201 27.88 -6.05 1.56
N LEU A 202 27.46 -6.24 0.30
CA LEU A 202 26.07 -6.02 -0.15
C LEU A 202 25.04 -6.76 0.72
N VAL A 203 25.33 -8.00 1.10
CA VAL A 203 24.45 -8.84 1.94
C VAL A 203 24.25 -8.19 3.32
N ALA A 204 25.32 -7.65 3.93
CA ALA A 204 25.23 -6.98 5.21
C ALA A 204 24.38 -5.69 5.12
N CYS A 205 24.55 -4.90 4.06
CA CYS A 205 23.72 -3.72 3.80
C CYS A 205 22.23 -4.10 3.59
N ASN A 206 21.96 -5.16 2.83
CA ASN A 206 20.60 -5.64 2.56
C ASN A 206 19.90 -6.10 3.85
N VAL A 207 20.60 -6.88 4.67
CA VAL A 207 20.08 -7.35 5.99
C VAL A 207 19.86 -6.18 6.93
N LEU A 208 20.80 -5.23 6.99
CA LEU A 208 20.68 -4.06 7.86
C LEU A 208 19.48 -3.19 7.48
N ILE A 209 19.34 -2.83 6.19
CA ILE A 209 18.23 -1.99 5.72
C ILE A 209 16.89 -2.71 5.92
N GLY A 210 16.82 -4.01 5.64
CA GLY A 210 15.62 -4.80 5.88
C GLY A 210 15.24 -4.88 7.36
N ALA A 211 16.20 -5.17 8.24
CA ALA A 211 15.97 -5.21 9.67
C ALA A 211 15.55 -3.83 10.22
N LEU A 212 16.21 -2.75 9.79
CA LEU A 212 15.85 -1.39 10.16
C LEU A 212 14.45 -1.01 9.66
N GLY A 213 14.12 -1.34 8.40
CA GLY A 213 12.80 -1.09 7.84
C GLY A 213 11.68 -1.80 8.59
N THR A 214 11.84 -3.10 8.86
CA THR A 214 10.84 -3.86 9.61
C THR A 214 10.73 -3.40 11.05
N THR A 215 11.85 -3.22 11.75
CA THR A 215 11.81 -2.75 13.15
C THR A 215 11.18 -1.36 13.24
N TYR A 216 11.50 -0.46 12.31
CA TYR A 216 10.86 0.86 12.21
C TYR A 216 9.35 0.75 12.04
N THR A 217 8.86 -0.06 11.10
CA THR A 217 7.42 -0.25 10.89
C THR A 217 6.73 -0.96 12.05
N ALA A 218 7.40 -1.94 12.68
CA ALA A 218 6.88 -2.65 13.85
C ALA A 218 6.79 -1.73 15.09
N LEU A 219 7.76 -0.82 15.27
CA LEU A 219 7.77 0.17 16.34
C LEU A 219 6.70 1.23 16.13
N LEU A 220 6.52 1.73 14.90
CA LEU A 220 5.42 2.64 14.54
C LEU A 220 4.04 2.02 14.75
N GLY A 221 3.92 0.69 14.63
CA GLY A 221 2.67 -0.05 14.85
C GLY A 221 2.26 -0.18 16.32
N ARG A 222 3.19 -0.01 17.27
CA ARG A 222 2.86 -0.03 18.70
C ARG A 222 2.33 1.35 19.07
N ASN A 223 1.15 1.39 19.70
CA ASN A 223 0.62 2.57 20.38
C ASN A 223 1.53 2.93 21.56
N VAL A 224 2.72 3.48 21.27
CA VAL A 224 3.58 4.08 22.28
C VAL A 224 2.88 5.35 22.72
N LYS A 225 2.46 5.39 23.98
CA LYS A 225 1.95 6.62 24.59
C LYS A 225 3.03 7.69 24.44
N PRO A 226 2.69 8.92 24.00
CA PRO A 226 3.66 9.99 23.80
C PRO A 226 4.11 10.52 25.17
N GLN A 227 5.00 9.81 25.84
CA GLN A 227 5.46 10.18 27.19
C GLN A 227 6.96 10.15 27.40
N ALA A 228 7.78 9.89 26.38
CA ALA A 228 9.22 10.07 26.51
C ALA A 228 9.86 10.46 25.18
N LEU A 229 10.27 11.73 25.10
CA LEU A 229 11.38 12.29 24.31
C LEU A 229 10.96 13.42 23.34
N PRO A 230 11.28 14.70 23.64
CA PRO A 230 10.87 15.87 22.86
C PRO A 230 11.91 16.25 21.79
N VAL A 231 12.58 15.28 21.16
CA VAL A 231 13.68 15.60 20.23
C VAL A 231 13.18 15.81 18.78
N CYS A 232 11.94 15.43 18.46
CA CYS A 232 11.32 15.81 17.19
C CYS A 232 9.79 15.84 17.27
N PRO A 233 9.12 16.98 17.00
CA PRO A 233 7.66 17.03 16.83
C PRO A 233 7.15 16.11 15.70
N LEU A 234 8.04 15.71 14.79
CA LEU A 234 7.81 14.75 13.69
C LEU A 234 7.96 13.27 14.12
N CYS A 235 8.32 12.96 15.36
CA CYS A 235 8.38 11.57 15.85
C CYS A 235 7.17 11.21 16.73
N ALA A 236 6.30 12.17 17.02
CA ALA A 236 5.08 12.00 17.82
C ALA A 236 3.89 11.47 16.99
N PHE A 237 4.13 10.60 16.00
CA PHE A 237 3.06 10.08 15.16
C PHE A 237 2.38 8.87 15.79
N GLN A 238 1.07 8.98 16.05
CA GLN A 238 0.17 7.83 16.15
C GLN A 238 0.45 6.89 14.96
N GLY A 239 0.64 5.59 15.25
CA GLY A 239 0.86 4.55 14.25
C GLY A 239 -0.21 4.48 13.16
N GLY A 240 0.09 3.75 12.08
CA GLY A 240 -0.79 3.61 10.91
C GLY A 240 -0.46 4.59 9.78
N LEU A 241 -1.43 4.85 8.89
CA LEU A 241 -1.22 5.65 7.67
C LEU A 241 -0.68 7.06 7.96
N ARG A 242 -1.07 7.69 9.07
CA ARG A 242 -0.61 9.03 9.43
C ARG A 242 0.90 9.09 9.66
N GLY A 243 1.46 8.16 10.42
CA GLY A 243 2.91 8.08 10.61
C GLY A 243 3.66 7.83 9.31
N VAL A 244 3.14 6.94 8.46
CA VAL A 244 3.71 6.66 7.14
C VAL A 244 3.76 7.92 6.28
N VAL A 245 2.65 8.65 6.16
CA VAL A 245 2.57 9.86 5.31
C VAL A 245 3.55 10.95 5.74
N TRP A 246 3.76 11.14 7.04
CA TRP A 246 4.70 12.14 7.52
C TRP A 246 6.17 11.72 7.39
N ALA A 247 6.48 10.44 7.60
CA ALA A 247 7.81 9.90 7.30
C ALA A 247 8.15 10.09 5.82
N ASP A 248 7.20 9.78 4.94
CA ASP A 248 7.31 10.00 3.50
C ASP A 248 7.55 11.48 3.15
N CYS A 249 6.94 12.40 3.88
CA CYS A 249 7.13 13.83 3.63
C CYS A 249 8.57 14.26 3.90
N VAL A 250 9.12 13.91 5.07
CA VAL A 250 10.49 14.28 5.46
C VAL A 250 11.50 13.71 4.46
N GLN A 251 11.36 12.45 4.13
CA GLN A 251 12.25 11.75 3.22
C GLN A 251 12.06 12.16 1.75
N GLY A 252 10.81 12.42 1.35
CA GLY A 252 10.46 12.83 -0.01
C GLY A 252 11.20 14.08 -0.45
N PHE A 253 11.42 15.05 0.45
CA PHE A 253 12.23 16.24 0.16
C PHE A 253 13.70 15.89 -0.14
N VAL A 254 14.31 15.01 0.66
CA VAL A 254 15.71 14.62 0.46
C VAL A 254 15.88 13.85 -0.84
N LEU A 255 14.99 12.91 -1.12
CA LEU A 255 15.01 12.15 -2.36
C LEU A 255 14.78 13.06 -3.58
N PHE A 256 13.84 13.99 -3.49
CA PHE A 256 13.53 14.92 -4.57
C PHE A 256 14.69 15.87 -4.89
N ALA A 257 15.45 16.28 -3.87
CA ALA A 257 16.63 17.13 -4.06
C ALA A 257 17.82 16.39 -4.72
N ALA A 258 17.92 15.07 -4.54
CA ALA A 258 19.11 14.31 -4.93
C ALA A 258 19.48 14.42 -6.44
N PRO A 259 18.55 14.25 -7.40
CA PRO A 259 18.85 14.45 -8.82
C PRO A 259 19.40 15.85 -9.12
N PHE A 260 18.81 16.90 -8.54
CA PHE A 260 19.23 18.28 -8.77
C PHE A 260 20.63 18.56 -8.24
N VAL A 261 20.98 17.99 -7.07
CA VAL A 261 22.33 18.12 -6.51
C VAL A 261 23.35 17.43 -7.42
N ILE A 262 23.04 16.24 -7.94
CA ILE A 262 23.95 15.52 -8.87
C ILE A 262 24.15 16.33 -10.14
N ILE A 263 23.07 16.80 -10.77
CA ILE A 263 23.14 17.61 -12.00
C ILE A 263 23.95 18.90 -11.77
N ALA A 264 23.66 19.63 -10.69
CA ALA A 264 24.36 20.87 -10.35
C ALA A 264 25.85 20.62 -10.08
N LYS A 265 26.20 19.51 -9.42
CA LYS A 265 27.59 19.16 -9.14
C LYS A 265 28.36 18.81 -10.41
N ILE A 266 27.76 18.02 -11.32
CA ILE A 266 28.35 17.71 -12.62
C ILE A 266 28.60 18.99 -13.41
N ALA A 267 27.62 19.89 -13.47
CA ALA A 267 27.77 21.17 -14.16
C ALA A 267 28.89 22.03 -13.55
N TYR A 268 28.94 22.12 -12.21
CA TYR A 268 29.99 22.86 -11.50
C TYR A 268 31.39 22.28 -11.74
N ASP A 269 31.53 20.95 -11.65
CA ASP A 269 32.81 20.27 -11.86
C ASP A 269 33.28 20.42 -13.30
N SER A 270 32.38 20.29 -14.29
CA SER A 270 32.71 20.47 -15.71
C SER A 270 33.20 21.88 -16.06
N ALA A 271 32.81 22.89 -15.28
CA ALA A 271 33.22 24.28 -15.50
C ALA A 271 34.53 24.66 -14.79
N ARG A 272 34.94 23.90 -13.77
CA ARG A 272 36.08 24.23 -12.91
C ARG A 272 37.23 23.25 -12.99
N LEU A 273 36.94 21.98 -13.22
CA LEU A 273 37.95 20.96 -13.39
C LEU A 273 38.33 20.93 -14.87
N ASP A 274 39.63 20.90 -15.14
CA ASP A 274 40.18 20.79 -16.50
C ASP A 274 40.09 19.34 -16.99
N VAL A 275 38.87 18.79 -16.97
CA VAL A 275 38.58 17.44 -17.46
C VAL A 275 38.25 17.57 -18.95
N PRO A 276 38.88 16.79 -19.85
CA PRO A 276 38.64 16.86 -21.28
C PRO A 276 37.29 16.25 -21.66
N LEU A 277 36.21 16.95 -21.30
CA LEU A 277 34.83 16.55 -21.61
C LEU A 277 34.46 17.04 -23.00
N ARG A 278 34.02 16.13 -23.87
CA ARG A 278 33.44 16.53 -25.16
C ARG A 278 32.16 17.36 -24.94
N PRO A 279 31.72 18.20 -25.89
CA PRO A 279 30.43 18.88 -25.83
C PRO A 279 29.21 17.95 -25.82
N LEU A 280 28.11 18.34 -25.15
CA LEU A 280 26.86 17.57 -25.11
C LEU A 280 26.26 17.27 -26.49
N ARG A 281 26.45 18.18 -27.47
CA ARG A 281 25.97 18.03 -28.85
C ARG A 281 26.58 16.82 -29.59
N ASP A 282 27.70 16.29 -29.09
CA ASP A 282 28.38 15.14 -29.70
C ASP A 282 27.77 13.81 -29.23
N ILE A 283 26.80 13.84 -28.31
CA ILE A 283 26.06 12.64 -27.92
C ILE A 283 25.14 12.26 -29.09
N SER A 284 25.35 11.07 -29.67
CA SER A 284 24.52 10.57 -30.77
C SER A 284 23.07 10.45 -30.32
N SER A 285 22.18 11.26 -30.90
CA SER A 285 20.75 11.16 -30.63
C SER A 285 20.18 9.81 -31.06
N GLU A 286 20.72 9.19 -32.11
CA GLU A 286 20.21 7.92 -32.65
C GLU A 286 20.47 6.73 -31.72
N HIS A 287 21.59 6.73 -30.98
CA HIS A 287 21.89 5.67 -30.02
C HIS A 287 21.01 5.76 -28.76
N TYR A 288 20.74 6.99 -28.29
CA TYR A 288 20.06 7.22 -27.02
C TYR A 288 18.55 7.45 -27.16
N LEU A 289 18.05 7.77 -28.35
CA LEU A 289 16.62 7.97 -28.65
C LEU A 289 16.23 7.17 -29.91
N ARG A 290 15.69 5.97 -29.67
CA ARG A 290 15.17 5.08 -30.73
C ARG A 290 13.69 5.38 -30.96
N LEU A 291 13.42 6.24 -31.94
CA LEU A 291 12.07 6.71 -32.31
C LEU A 291 11.31 5.73 -33.24
N GLU A 292 11.93 4.60 -33.59
CA GLU A 292 11.37 3.59 -34.48
C GLU A 292 10.07 3.01 -33.92
N PHE A 293 9.04 2.89 -34.78
CA PHE A 293 7.81 2.17 -34.45
C PHE A 293 8.03 0.66 -34.58
N ASP A 294 8.85 0.12 -33.69
CA ASP A 294 9.10 -1.31 -33.57
C ASP A 294 8.79 -1.77 -32.14
N MET A 295 7.83 -2.69 -32.04
CA MET A 295 7.39 -3.29 -30.78
C MET A 295 8.11 -4.61 -30.45
N THR A 296 9.01 -5.07 -31.34
CA THR A 296 9.74 -6.33 -31.18
C THR A 296 11.11 -6.15 -30.52
N SER A 297 11.67 -4.95 -30.59
CA SER A 297 12.87 -4.54 -29.87
C SER A 297 12.59 -4.30 -28.38
N ASP A 298 13.52 -4.69 -27.51
CA ASP A 298 13.34 -4.65 -26.05
C ASP A 298 13.01 -3.24 -25.50
N GLU A 299 13.52 -2.15 -26.10
CA GLU A 299 13.37 -0.80 -25.55
C GLU A 299 13.35 0.34 -26.60
N THR A 300 12.30 0.41 -27.44
CA THR A 300 12.04 1.59 -28.28
C THR A 300 11.17 2.63 -27.57
N MET A 301 11.13 3.86 -28.08
CA MET A 301 10.20 4.89 -27.60
C MET A 301 8.75 4.39 -27.55
N TRP A 302 8.28 3.81 -28.65
CA TRP A 302 6.88 3.40 -28.79
C TRP A 302 6.55 2.18 -27.94
N ALA A 303 7.45 1.19 -27.88
CA ALA A 303 7.28 0.04 -27.00
C ALA A 303 7.18 0.48 -25.54
N ASN A 304 8.07 1.36 -25.08
CA ASN A 304 8.03 1.90 -23.72
C ASN A 304 6.77 2.72 -23.46
N ALA A 305 6.40 3.64 -24.36
CA ALA A 305 5.22 4.48 -24.19
C ALA A 305 3.93 3.65 -24.06
N VAL A 306 3.73 2.68 -24.94
CA VAL A 306 2.52 1.83 -24.96
C VAL A 306 2.51 0.84 -23.80
N ALA A 307 3.63 0.17 -23.50
CA ALA A 307 3.72 -0.77 -22.39
C ALA A 307 3.54 -0.09 -21.02
N SER A 308 3.92 1.18 -20.91
CA SER A 308 3.81 1.95 -19.67
C SER A 308 2.36 2.35 -19.32
N VAL A 309 1.46 2.46 -20.30
CA VAL A 309 0.06 2.85 -20.05
C VAL A 309 -0.68 1.88 -19.12
N PRO A 310 -0.78 0.56 -19.40
CA PRO A 310 -1.46 -0.36 -18.50
C PRO A 310 -0.77 -0.45 -17.14
N PHE A 311 0.56 -0.37 -17.11
CA PHE A 311 1.32 -0.35 -15.86
C PHE A 311 0.94 0.84 -14.98
N HIS A 312 0.95 2.07 -15.52
CA HIS A 312 0.61 3.26 -14.76
C HIS A 312 -0.89 3.35 -14.43
N LEU A 313 -1.76 2.81 -15.28
CA LEU A 313 -3.19 2.74 -14.98
C LEU A 313 -3.46 1.88 -13.74
N VAL A 314 -2.79 0.71 -13.62
CA VAL A 314 -2.86 -0.12 -12.42
C VAL A 314 -2.21 0.60 -11.24
N ARG A 315 -1.04 1.20 -11.44
CA ARG A 315 -0.28 1.86 -10.37
C ARG A 315 -1.01 3.06 -9.77
N GLU A 316 -1.65 3.89 -10.58
CA GLU A 316 -2.38 5.07 -10.10
C GLU A 316 -3.80 4.78 -9.64
N GLY A 317 -4.48 3.87 -10.35
CA GLY A 317 -5.90 3.60 -10.15
C GLY A 317 -6.19 2.51 -9.12
N MET A 318 -5.35 1.47 -9.05
CA MET A 318 -5.67 0.20 -8.38
C MET A 318 -4.60 -0.27 -7.38
N ASP A 319 -3.40 0.32 -7.35
CA ASP A 319 -2.39 -0.01 -6.34
C ASP A 319 -2.84 0.51 -4.98
N GLN A 320 -3.01 -0.41 -4.04
CA GLN A 320 -3.50 -0.09 -2.69
C GLN A 320 -2.65 0.98 -2.00
N MET A 321 -1.33 1.02 -2.21
CA MET A 321 -0.46 2.04 -1.62
C MET A 321 -0.82 3.44 -2.10
N VAL A 322 -1.13 3.59 -3.39
CA VAL A 322 -1.47 4.87 -4.00
C VAL A 322 -2.91 5.25 -3.66
N VAL A 323 -3.83 4.31 -3.82
CA VAL A 323 -5.26 4.50 -3.58
C VAL A 323 -5.56 4.91 -2.14
N GLN A 324 -4.90 4.29 -1.15
CA GLN A 324 -5.09 4.63 0.26
C GLN A 324 -4.83 6.11 0.55
N ARG A 325 -3.86 6.73 -0.12
CA ARG A 325 -3.45 8.12 0.15
C ARG A 325 -4.50 9.12 -0.30
N PHE A 326 -5.09 8.95 -1.48
CA PHE A 326 -6.16 9.86 -1.90
C PHE A 326 -7.51 9.54 -1.24
N LEU A 327 -7.74 8.29 -0.78
CA LEU A 327 -8.91 7.95 0.04
C LEU A 327 -8.83 8.53 1.46
N ALA A 328 -7.62 8.78 1.96
CA ALA A 328 -7.36 9.47 3.23
C ALA A 328 -7.57 10.99 3.18
N ALA A 329 -7.98 11.56 2.04
CA ALA A 329 -8.30 12.97 1.95
C ALA A 329 -9.69 13.28 2.56
N ARG A 330 -9.79 14.43 3.28
CA ARG A 330 -11.04 14.91 3.92
C ARG A 330 -12.23 15.03 2.98
N SER A 331 -11.98 15.46 1.74
CA SER A 331 -13.03 15.72 0.75
C SER A 331 -12.65 15.19 -0.62
N PHE A 332 -13.64 14.89 -1.44
CA PHE A 332 -13.44 14.47 -2.83
C PHE A 332 -12.65 15.51 -3.65
N ARG A 333 -12.91 16.81 -3.43
CA ARG A 333 -12.16 17.89 -4.08
C ARG A 333 -10.69 17.86 -3.68
N THR A 334 -10.40 17.64 -2.40
CA THR A 334 -9.04 17.49 -1.89
C THR A 334 -8.38 16.25 -2.49
N ALA A 335 -9.06 15.11 -2.51
CA ALA A 335 -8.56 13.87 -3.12
C ALA A 335 -8.16 14.07 -4.58
N ARG A 336 -8.99 14.76 -5.37
CA ARG A 336 -8.69 15.09 -6.77
C ARG A 336 -7.45 15.98 -6.89
N ARG A 337 -7.32 17.02 -6.06
CA ARG A 337 -6.13 17.88 -6.06
C ARG A 337 -4.87 17.11 -5.66
N VAL A 338 -4.98 16.20 -4.70
CA VAL A 338 -3.90 15.32 -4.24
C VAL A 338 -3.38 14.46 -5.38
N VAL A 339 -4.26 13.83 -6.16
CA VAL A 339 -3.86 13.00 -7.32
C VAL A 339 -3.17 13.85 -8.39
N TRP A 340 -3.75 14.99 -8.78
CA TRP A 340 -3.14 15.88 -9.77
C TRP A 340 -1.77 16.43 -9.32
N ALA A 341 -1.68 16.93 -8.09
CA ALA A 341 -0.45 17.48 -7.56
C ALA A 341 0.63 16.40 -7.39
N GLY A 342 0.26 15.24 -6.84
CA GLY A 342 1.19 14.11 -6.66
C GLY A 342 1.73 13.62 -8.00
N THR A 343 0.87 13.48 -9.01
CA THR A 343 1.30 13.07 -10.35
C THR A 343 2.21 14.11 -11.00
N ALA A 344 1.87 15.40 -10.93
CA ALA A 344 2.72 16.46 -11.47
C ALA A 344 4.12 16.44 -10.84
N MET A 345 4.20 16.20 -9.52
CA MET A 345 5.47 16.04 -8.80
C MET A 345 6.25 14.81 -9.29
N VAL A 346 5.58 13.69 -9.53
CA VAL A 346 6.21 12.46 -10.07
C VAL A 346 6.75 12.70 -11.48
N CYS A 347 5.95 13.28 -12.38
CA CYS A 347 6.41 13.61 -13.73
C CYS A 347 7.64 14.52 -13.71
N PHE A 348 7.62 15.56 -12.88
CA PHE A 348 8.75 16.47 -12.72
C PHE A 348 9.99 15.75 -12.16
N PHE A 349 9.81 14.85 -11.19
CA PHE A 349 10.89 14.04 -10.64
C PHE A 349 11.48 13.06 -11.68
N CYS A 350 10.65 12.44 -12.52
CA CYS A 350 11.11 11.57 -13.61
C CYS A 350 11.90 12.33 -14.68
N VAL A 351 11.53 13.58 -14.98
CA VAL A 351 12.35 14.47 -15.82
C VAL A 351 13.70 14.71 -15.17
N ALA A 352 13.74 15.02 -13.87
CA ALA A 352 15.00 15.24 -13.15
C ALA A 352 15.91 13.99 -13.12
N ILE A 353 15.33 12.79 -12.98
CA ILE A 353 16.07 11.52 -13.11
C ILE A 353 16.64 11.38 -14.54
N THR A 354 15.84 11.66 -15.56
CA THR A 354 16.27 11.61 -16.97
C THR A 354 17.45 12.55 -17.23
N LEU A 355 17.38 13.77 -16.71
CA LEU A 355 18.49 14.73 -16.77
C LEU A 355 19.71 14.26 -15.97
N THR A 356 19.52 13.50 -14.90
CA THR A 356 20.62 12.87 -14.15
C THR A 356 21.32 11.80 -14.98
N GLY A 357 20.57 10.93 -15.65
CA GLY A 357 21.14 9.96 -16.60
C GLY A 357 21.94 10.64 -17.72
N LEU A 358 21.43 11.74 -18.26
CA LEU A 358 22.13 12.55 -19.27
C LEU A 358 23.41 13.19 -18.70
N ALA A 359 23.35 13.74 -17.50
CA ALA A 359 24.51 14.34 -16.85
C ALA A 359 25.61 13.29 -16.56
N LEU A 360 25.22 12.08 -16.14
CA LEU A 360 26.16 10.96 -15.97
C LEU A 360 26.76 10.51 -17.29
N THR A 361 25.96 10.45 -18.36
CA THR A 361 26.44 10.14 -19.71
C THR A 361 27.47 11.18 -20.15
N TYR A 362 27.19 12.46 -19.93
CA TYR A 362 28.13 13.54 -20.21
C TYR A 362 29.45 13.41 -19.44
N TRP A 363 29.39 13.01 -18.17
CA TRP A 363 30.56 12.89 -17.30
C TRP A 363 31.41 11.64 -17.60
N TYR A 364 30.78 10.48 -17.81
CA TYR A 364 31.48 9.18 -17.87
C TYR A 364 31.67 8.61 -19.28
N ARG A 365 31.09 9.19 -20.34
CA ARG A 365 31.19 8.61 -21.71
C ARG A 365 32.62 8.40 -22.24
N ASP A 366 33.59 9.18 -21.75
CA ASP A 366 34.98 9.14 -22.20
C ASP A 366 35.84 8.25 -21.30
N CYS A 367 35.36 7.93 -20.10
CA CYS A 367 36.03 7.08 -19.12
C CYS A 367 34.97 6.25 -18.38
N ASP A 368 34.52 5.18 -19.03
CA ASP A 368 33.41 4.36 -18.52
C ASP A 368 33.83 3.55 -17.27
N PRO A 369 33.19 3.77 -16.11
CA PRO A 369 33.44 3.02 -14.88
C PRO A 369 33.23 1.50 -14.98
N MET A 370 32.37 1.02 -15.89
CA MET A 370 32.18 -0.41 -16.14
C MET A 370 33.36 -0.99 -16.91
N LEU A 371 33.86 -0.29 -17.93
CA LEU A 371 34.99 -0.77 -18.76
C LEU A 371 36.31 -0.74 -18.00
N THR A 372 36.49 0.25 -17.13
CA THR A 372 37.66 0.36 -16.25
C THR A 372 37.63 -0.64 -15.08
N GLY A 373 36.49 -1.30 -14.83
CA GLY A 373 36.31 -2.24 -13.72
C GLY A 373 36.12 -1.56 -12.36
N ALA A 374 35.91 -0.24 -12.32
CA ALA A 374 35.59 0.49 -11.09
C ALA A 374 34.24 0.06 -10.49
N ILE A 375 33.30 -0.38 -11.34
CA ILE A 375 32.02 -0.97 -10.93
C ILE A 375 31.76 -2.29 -11.65
N THR A 376 30.92 -3.12 -11.03
CA THR A 376 30.54 -4.45 -11.56
C THR A 376 29.11 -4.48 -12.09
N ARG A 377 28.29 -3.50 -11.71
CA ARG A 377 26.88 -3.39 -12.09
C ARG A 377 26.55 -1.92 -12.36
N TYR A 378 25.74 -1.67 -13.38
CA TYR A 378 25.30 -0.31 -13.72
C TYR A 378 24.62 0.42 -12.55
N ASP A 379 23.85 -0.29 -11.71
CA ASP A 379 23.22 0.29 -10.50
C ASP A 379 24.23 0.96 -9.54
N GLN A 380 25.53 0.66 -9.64
CA GLN A 380 26.57 1.28 -8.82
C GLN A 380 27.01 2.66 -9.35
N MET A 381 26.61 3.06 -10.55
CA MET A 381 27.11 4.26 -11.22
C MET A 381 26.77 5.56 -10.48
N VAL A 382 25.49 5.75 -10.11
CA VAL A 382 25.08 6.92 -9.30
C VAL A 382 25.78 6.92 -7.93
N PRO A 383 25.77 5.82 -7.16
CA PRO A 383 26.52 5.73 -5.90
C PRO A 383 28.02 6.00 -6.03
N LEU A 384 28.66 5.52 -7.10
CA LEU A 384 30.07 5.75 -7.38
C LEU A 384 30.33 7.25 -7.57
N TYR A 385 29.56 7.91 -8.44
CA TYR A 385 29.67 9.35 -8.67
C TYR A 385 29.51 10.16 -7.37
N VAL A 386 28.53 9.79 -6.55
CA VAL A 386 28.30 10.44 -5.25
C VAL A 386 29.46 10.17 -4.27
N ALA A 387 30.04 8.97 -4.28
CA ALA A 387 31.17 8.63 -3.43
C ALA A 387 32.44 9.40 -3.81
N GLU A 388 32.69 9.59 -5.11
CA GLU A 388 33.87 10.28 -5.64
C GLU A 388 33.68 11.80 -5.63
N SER A 389 32.70 12.32 -6.36
CA SER A 389 32.59 13.74 -6.67
C SER A 389 31.89 14.56 -5.60
N LEU A 390 30.95 13.97 -4.83
CA LEU A 390 30.25 14.69 -3.75
C LEU A 390 31.00 14.59 -2.40
N SER A 391 32.10 13.85 -2.31
CA SER A 391 32.93 13.77 -1.10
C SER A 391 33.60 15.09 -0.72
N SER A 392 33.83 15.97 -1.69
CA SER A 392 34.45 17.28 -1.48
C SER A 392 33.59 18.26 -0.68
N VAL A 393 32.27 18.01 -0.60
CA VAL A 393 31.33 18.83 0.18
C VAL A 393 30.89 18.03 1.41
N ALA A 394 31.35 18.47 2.58
CA ALA A 394 31.05 17.82 3.84
C ALA A 394 29.54 17.63 4.04
N GLY A 395 29.12 16.40 4.33
CA GLY A 395 27.73 16.04 4.65
C GLY A 395 26.85 15.67 3.45
N LEU A 396 27.14 16.08 2.21
CA LEU A 396 26.27 15.77 1.05
C LEU A 396 26.22 14.28 0.74
N ARG A 397 27.36 13.59 0.78
CA ARG A 397 27.44 12.12 0.63
C ARG A 397 26.58 11.40 1.67
N GLY A 398 26.64 11.84 2.92
CA GLY A 398 25.84 11.28 4.01
C GLY A 398 24.35 11.58 3.86
N LEU A 399 24.00 12.79 3.42
CA LEU A 399 22.63 13.19 3.16
C LEU A 399 21.99 12.40 2.02
N PHE A 400 22.73 12.17 0.93
CA PHE A 400 22.29 11.32 -0.18
C PHE A 400 22.05 9.88 0.31
N LEU A 401 23.00 9.31 1.05
CA LEU A 401 22.86 7.94 1.58
C LEU A 401 21.67 7.83 2.55
N ALA A 402 21.49 8.80 3.43
CA ALA A 402 20.34 8.86 4.34
C ALA A 402 19.01 8.97 3.57
N GLY A 403 18.97 9.78 2.51
CA GLY A 403 17.82 9.90 1.62
C GLY A 403 17.51 8.61 0.87
N LEU A 404 18.54 7.90 0.37
CA LEU A 404 18.40 6.63 -0.34
C LEU A 404 17.93 5.50 0.57
N VAL A 405 18.50 5.38 1.77
CA VAL A 405 18.09 4.36 2.75
C VAL A 405 16.72 4.65 3.33
N GLY A 406 16.45 5.93 3.65
CA GLY A 406 15.11 6.39 4.00
C GLY A 406 14.13 6.00 2.89
N ALA A 407 14.44 6.42 1.65
CA ALA A 407 14.00 5.86 0.36
C ALA A 407 13.20 4.55 0.46
N SER A 408 13.99 3.54 0.76
CA SER A 408 13.60 2.16 0.81
C SER A 408 12.79 1.84 2.06
N ILE A 409 13.16 2.37 3.23
CA ILE A 409 12.42 2.18 4.48
C ILE A 409 10.96 2.67 4.37
N SER A 410 10.72 3.83 3.76
CA SER A 410 9.36 4.34 3.49
C SER A 410 8.60 3.46 2.50
N THR A 411 9.27 2.96 1.46
CA THR A 411 8.65 2.01 0.50
C THR A 411 8.22 0.74 1.22
N ILE A 412 9.09 0.14 2.04
CA ILE A 412 8.81 -1.07 2.83
C ILE A 412 7.64 -0.80 3.78
N SER A 413 7.67 0.31 4.51
CA SER A 413 6.62 0.68 5.46
C SER A 413 5.26 0.84 4.76
N SER A 414 5.24 1.41 3.56
CA SER A 414 4.04 1.52 2.72
C SER A 414 3.52 0.16 2.30
N VAL A 415 4.38 -0.75 1.83
CA VAL A 415 3.91 -2.08 1.43
C VAL A 415 3.38 -2.85 2.64
N ILE A 416 4.09 -2.85 3.77
CA ILE A 416 3.65 -3.51 5.01
C ILE A 416 2.28 -2.95 5.45
N ASN A 417 2.10 -1.63 5.42
CA ASN A 417 0.82 -1.01 5.78
C ASN A 417 -0.32 -1.39 4.82
N SER A 418 -0.06 -1.43 3.51
CA SER A 418 -1.06 -1.84 2.53
C SER A 418 -1.37 -3.35 2.61
N HIS A 419 -0.39 -4.18 2.95
CA HIS A 419 -0.57 -5.62 3.23
C HIS A 419 -1.41 -5.85 4.47
N ALA A 420 -1.12 -5.13 5.56
CA ALA A 420 -1.90 -5.15 6.77
C ALA A 420 -3.37 -4.80 6.47
N ALA A 421 -3.59 -3.69 5.75
CA ALA A 421 -4.94 -3.25 5.38
C ALA A 421 -5.70 -4.28 4.53
N THR A 422 -5.06 -4.80 3.48
CA THR A 422 -5.69 -5.76 2.55
C THR A 422 -5.91 -7.10 3.23
N PHE A 423 -4.92 -7.66 3.92
CA PHE A 423 -5.09 -8.90 4.67
C PHE A 423 -6.24 -8.81 5.69
N TYR A 424 -6.32 -7.71 6.44
CA TYR A 424 -7.36 -7.54 7.43
C TYR A 424 -8.75 -7.32 6.83
N VAL A 425 -8.89 -6.39 5.89
CA VAL A 425 -10.19 -6.05 5.28
C VAL A 425 -10.70 -7.17 4.38
N ASP A 426 -9.80 -7.81 3.64
CA ASP A 426 -10.16 -8.74 2.58
C ASP A 426 -10.15 -10.22 3.00
N ILE A 427 -9.32 -10.61 3.96
CA ILE A 427 -9.19 -12.01 4.37
C ILE A 427 -9.76 -12.22 5.77
N VAL A 428 -9.34 -11.40 6.74
CA VAL A 428 -9.70 -11.62 8.14
C VAL A 428 -11.14 -11.21 8.43
N SER A 429 -11.50 -9.94 8.21
CA SER A 429 -12.82 -9.39 8.55
C SER A 429 -14.00 -10.17 7.94
N PRO A 430 -13.94 -10.65 6.69
CA PRO A 430 -15.06 -11.35 6.07
C PRO A 430 -15.16 -12.83 6.49
N ASN A 431 -14.04 -13.48 6.80
CA ASN A 431 -13.99 -14.93 7.03
C ASN A 431 -13.85 -15.30 8.52
N PHE A 432 -13.32 -14.40 9.35
CA PHE A 432 -12.97 -14.68 10.74
C PHE A 432 -13.44 -13.58 11.70
N LYS A 433 -14.15 -13.98 12.76
CA LYS A 433 -14.44 -13.08 13.89
C LYS A 433 -13.25 -13.05 14.85
N MET A 434 -12.25 -12.22 14.55
CA MET A 434 -11.08 -12.03 15.41
C MET A 434 -11.19 -10.77 16.26
N ARG A 435 -10.64 -10.83 17.48
CA ARG A 435 -10.49 -9.66 18.35
C ARG A 435 -9.34 -8.80 17.81
N GLU A 436 -9.59 -7.51 17.64
CA GLU A 436 -8.71 -6.56 16.96
C GLU A 436 -7.25 -6.61 17.41
N LYS A 437 -6.98 -6.69 18.72
CA LYS A 437 -5.60 -6.86 19.26
C LYS A 437 -4.84 -8.07 18.68
N LYS A 438 -5.55 -9.18 18.43
CA LYS A 438 -4.95 -10.37 17.80
C LYS A 438 -4.79 -10.17 16.29
N ALA A 439 -5.72 -9.49 15.63
CA ALA A 439 -5.61 -9.18 14.20
C ALA A 439 -4.43 -8.23 13.93
N THR A 440 -4.26 -7.19 14.74
CA THR A 440 -3.10 -6.29 14.72
C THR A 440 -1.80 -7.04 14.99
N MET A 441 -1.77 -7.95 15.98
CA MET A 441 -0.60 -8.78 16.26
C MET A 441 -0.25 -9.73 15.10
N VAL A 442 -1.25 -10.37 14.47
CA VAL A 442 -1.04 -11.21 13.27
C VAL A 442 -0.56 -10.38 12.08
N MET A 443 -1.08 -9.16 11.90
CA MET A 443 -0.58 -8.23 10.89
C MET A 443 0.89 -7.84 11.12
N HIS A 444 1.30 -7.65 12.38
CA HIS A 444 2.70 -7.40 12.72
C HIS A 444 3.59 -8.61 12.41
N PHE A 445 3.16 -9.83 12.76
CA PHE A 445 3.90 -11.06 12.43
C PHE A 445 4.03 -11.29 10.92
N LEU A 446 3.01 -10.95 10.12
CA LEU A 446 3.11 -10.97 8.66
C LEU A 446 4.10 -9.94 8.12
N GLY A 447 4.24 -8.79 8.79
CA GLY A 447 5.28 -7.80 8.52
C GLY A 447 6.70 -8.27 8.88
N GLU A 448 6.84 -9.17 9.86
CA GLU A 448 8.12 -9.81 10.21
C GLU A 448 8.49 -10.94 9.23
N ASP A 449 7.52 -11.71 8.73
CA ASP A 449 7.71 -12.66 7.62
C ASP A 449 8.18 -11.95 6.35
N TYR A 450 7.81 -10.68 6.19
CA TYR A 450 8.31 -9.80 5.14
C TYR A 450 9.84 -9.65 5.20
N THR A 451 10.45 -9.48 6.37
CA THR A 451 11.92 -9.41 6.53
C THR A 451 12.57 -10.72 6.12
N MET A 452 12.00 -11.85 6.53
CA MET A 452 12.50 -13.19 6.19
C MET A 452 12.41 -13.48 4.69
N LYS A 453 11.33 -13.05 4.00
CA LYS A 453 11.21 -13.17 2.54
C LYS A 453 12.08 -12.17 1.79
N THR A 454 12.37 -11.02 2.38
CA THR A 454 13.28 -10.04 1.77
C THR A 454 14.76 -10.38 1.99
N LEU A 455 15.09 -11.16 3.03
CA LEU A 455 16.37 -11.87 3.14
C LEU A 455 16.60 -12.82 1.95
N TYR A 456 15.51 -13.32 1.36
CA TYR A 456 15.51 -14.09 0.11
C TYR A 456 15.36 -13.21 -1.15
N SER A 457 15.53 -11.89 -1.08
CA SER A 457 15.52 -11.03 -2.29
C SER A 457 16.57 -11.47 -3.30
N ASP A 458 17.72 -11.95 -2.84
CA ASP A 458 18.72 -12.59 -3.70
C ASP A 458 18.18 -13.87 -4.34
N HIS A 459 17.37 -14.68 -3.65
CA HIS A 459 16.67 -15.80 -4.27
C HIS A 459 15.59 -15.37 -5.25
N TYR A 460 14.86 -14.28 -5.02
CA TYR A 460 13.92 -13.74 -6.00
C TYR A 460 14.66 -13.20 -7.23
N ILE A 461 15.76 -12.47 -7.07
CA ILE A 461 16.60 -11.98 -8.17
C ILE A 461 17.23 -13.17 -8.92
N VAL A 462 17.74 -14.18 -8.21
CA VAL A 462 18.28 -15.41 -8.81
C VAL A 462 17.17 -16.22 -9.48
N LEU A 463 15.96 -16.26 -8.93
CA LEU A 463 14.79 -16.91 -9.52
C LEU A 463 14.35 -16.18 -10.77
N PHE A 464 14.21 -14.85 -10.75
CA PHE A 464 13.89 -14.04 -11.92
C PHE A 464 15.00 -14.12 -12.98
N ARG A 465 16.27 -14.14 -12.56
CA ARG A 465 17.41 -14.37 -13.44
C ARG A 465 17.36 -15.77 -14.05
N ARG A 466 17.11 -16.82 -13.27
CA ARG A 466 16.88 -18.19 -13.77
C ARG A 466 15.67 -18.29 -14.67
N ILE A 467 14.55 -17.62 -14.36
CA ILE A 467 13.37 -17.59 -15.20
C ILE A 467 13.73 -16.92 -16.53
N ARG A 468 14.35 -15.73 -16.50
CA ARG A 468 14.84 -15.00 -17.68
C ARG A 468 15.83 -15.82 -18.50
N ASP A 469 16.71 -16.58 -17.85
CA ASP A 469 17.74 -17.40 -18.48
C ASP A 469 17.17 -18.75 -18.97
N ASN A 470 16.01 -19.18 -18.46
CA ASN A 470 15.25 -20.34 -18.91
C ASN A 470 14.12 -19.99 -19.90
N ILE A 471 13.89 -18.71 -20.21
CA ILE A 471 13.04 -18.33 -21.34
C ILE A 471 13.77 -18.78 -22.62
N PRO A 472 13.17 -19.67 -23.43
CA PRO A 472 13.80 -20.15 -24.67
C PRO A 472 14.24 -18.98 -25.55
N ASP A 473 15.41 -19.06 -26.17
CA ASP A 473 15.94 -17.97 -27.02
C ASP A 473 14.98 -17.55 -28.15
N ALA A 474 14.11 -18.46 -28.59
CA ALA A 474 13.03 -18.20 -29.53
C ALA A 474 12.02 -17.11 -29.08
N LEU A 475 11.89 -16.87 -27.78
CA LEU A 475 11.07 -15.82 -27.17
C LEU A 475 11.89 -14.58 -26.76
N ARG A 476 13.23 -14.67 -26.74
CA ARG A 476 14.13 -13.52 -26.55
C ARG A 476 14.29 -12.68 -27.81
N ASN A 477 14.01 -13.24 -28.99
CA ASN A 477 14.25 -12.57 -30.26
C ASN A 477 13.16 -12.91 -31.29
N PRO A 478 11.97 -12.26 -31.24
CA PRO A 478 10.83 -12.58 -32.12
C PRO A 478 11.16 -12.39 -33.62
N ALA A 479 12.21 -11.64 -33.95
CA ALA A 479 12.60 -11.31 -35.30
C ALA A 479 13.23 -12.48 -36.09
N THR A 480 13.67 -13.56 -35.45
CA THR A 480 14.31 -14.69 -36.15
C THR A 480 13.36 -15.82 -36.56
N ASN A 481 12.13 -15.84 -36.03
CA ASN A 481 11.16 -16.89 -36.34
C ASN A 481 10.10 -16.51 -37.40
N PHE A 482 10.15 -15.29 -37.95
CA PHE A 482 9.28 -14.87 -39.06
C PHE A 482 9.91 -15.03 -40.47
N LYS A 483 11.11 -15.63 -40.56
CA LYS A 483 11.82 -15.89 -41.83
C LYS A 483 12.04 -17.37 -42.14
N LYS A 484 11.25 -18.28 -41.58
CA LYS A 484 11.21 -19.68 -42.00
C LYS A 484 9.81 -20.13 -42.35
#